data_AF-A0A813IZS8-F1
#
_entry.id   AF-A0A813IZS8-F1
#
_cell.length_a   1.000
_cell.length_b   1.000
_cell.length_c   1.000
_cell.angle_alpha   90.00
_cell.angle_beta   90.00
_cell.angle_gamma   90.00
#
_symmetry.space_group_name_H-M   'P 1'
#
loop_
_entity.id
_entity.type
_entity.pdbx_description
1 polymer ?
#
loop_
_entity_poly.entity_id
_entity_poly.type
_entity_poly.pdbx_seq_one_letter_code
_entity_poly.pdbx_strand_id
1 'polypeptide(L)'
;EIPSAHAVRVLQALSGAGVKDSALCGRVAQKLRVHLPTGGEAQLPHPLPLEGQEGAAWSAGDVGRAAAAFAAQGHRDLELFRGLASAAAEALRETSWEPSARAEAEQAAWQVLESLDVLAIDDLEEARPLRRALEFQVPLGAEEGSRSEVAGHAA
;
A
#
# COMPACT_ATOMS: atom_id res chain seq x y z
N GLU A 1 -12.17 7.00 -20.57
CA GLU A 1 -11.25 5.97 -20.03
C GLU A 1 -11.49 5.85 -18.52
N ILE A 2 -11.43 4.67 -17.90
CA ILE A 2 -11.65 4.54 -16.45
C ILE A 2 -10.38 5.00 -15.70
N PRO A 3 -10.44 5.95 -14.75
CA PRO A 3 -9.27 6.36 -13.97
C PRO A 3 -8.68 5.20 -13.17
N SER A 4 -7.35 5.16 -13.04
CA SER A 4 -6.63 4.07 -12.37
C SER A 4 -7.05 3.88 -10.91
N ALA A 5 -7.32 4.97 -10.19
CA ALA A 5 -7.88 4.91 -8.83
C ALA A 5 -9.28 4.26 -8.78
N HIS A 6 -10.11 4.49 -9.81
CA HIS A 6 -11.43 3.86 -9.90
C HIS A 6 -11.31 2.35 -10.17
N ALA A 7 -10.36 1.93 -11.01
CA ALA A 7 -10.09 0.52 -11.27
C ALA A 7 -9.64 -0.23 -10.00
N VAL A 8 -8.84 0.40 -9.14
CA VAL A 8 -8.46 -0.15 -7.83
C VAL A 8 -9.67 -0.32 -6.91
N ARG A 9 -10.56 0.68 -6.85
CA ARG A 9 -11.80 0.57 -6.05
C ARG A 9 -12.70 -0.57 -6.52
N VAL A 10 -12.80 -0.78 -7.84
CA VAL A 10 -13.52 -1.91 -8.41
C VAL A 10 -12.88 -3.23 -7.97
N LEU A 11 -11.55 -3.36 -8.03
CA LEU A 11 -10.87 -4.55 -7.53
C LEU A 11 -11.11 -4.79 -6.04
N GLN A 12 -11.10 -3.74 -5.20
CA GLN A 12 -11.40 -3.86 -3.78
C GLN A 12 -12.83 -4.37 -3.54
N ALA A 13 -13.81 -3.82 -4.25
CA ALA A 13 -15.20 -4.25 -4.15
C ALA A 13 -15.38 -5.72 -4.56
N LEU A 14 -14.69 -6.14 -5.64
CA LEU A 14 -14.70 -7.54 -6.08
C LEU A 14 -14.04 -8.47 -5.06
N SER A 15 -12.87 -8.09 -4.53
CA SER A 15 -12.21 -8.83 -3.45
C SER A 15 -13.10 -8.97 -2.22
N GLY A 16 -13.76 -7.89 -1.79
CA GLY A 16 -14.69 -7.90 -0.65
C GLY A 16 -15.93 -8.77 -0.88
N ALA A 17 -16.36 -8.91 -2.14
CA ALA A 17 -17.42 -9.84 -2.54
C ALA A 17 -16.93 -11.30 -2.72
N GLY A 18 -15.65 -11.58 -2.46
CA GLY A 18 -15.05 -12.90 -2.68
C GLY A 18 -14.82 -13.26 -4.15
N VAL A 19 -14.98 -12.31 -5.06
CA VAL A 19 -14.80 -12.51 -6.51
C VAL A 19 -13.32 -12.32 -6.85
N LYS A 20 -12.71 -13.40 -7.37
CA LYS A 20 -11.35 -13.37 -7.90
C LYS A 20 -11.36 -13.38 -9.42
N ASP A 21 -10.77 -12.35 -10.03
CA ASP A 21 -10.65 -12.24 -11.49
C ASP A 21 -9.20 -11.88 -11.85
N SER A 22 -8.41 -12.89 -12.18
CA SER A 22 -7.00 -12.73 -12.53
C SER A 22 -6.78 -11.94 -13.82
N ALA A 23 -7.71 -11.98 -14.77
CA ALA A 23 -7.61 -11.27 -16.03
C ALA A 23 -7.93 -9.78 -15.88
N LEU A 24 -8.93 -9.44 -15.05
CA LEU A 24 -9.16 -8.07 -14.64
C LEU A 24 -7.97 -7.55 -13.82
N CYS A 25 -7.51 -8.34 -12.85
CA CYS A 25 -6.37 -7.99 -12.00
C CYS A 25 -5.12 -7.65 -12.84
N GLY A 26 -4.76 -8.48 -13.82
CA GLY A 26 -3.65 -8.22 -14.73
C GLY A 26 -3.82 -6.95 -15.58
N ARG A 27 -5.03 -6.67 -16.07
CA ARG A 27 -5.31 -5.43 -16.82
C ARG A 27 -5.18 -4.19 -15.95
N VAL A 28 -5.66 -4.25 -14.71
CA VAL A 28 -5.50 -3.13 -13.78
C VAL A 28 -4.03 -2.97 -13.41
N ALA A 29 -3.29 -4.05 -13.11
CA ALA A 29 -1.86 -4.01 -12.83
C ALA A 29 -1.08 -3.35 -13.99
N GLN A 30 -1.33 -3.76 -15.24
CA GLN A 30 -0.69 -3.17 -16.41
C GLN A 30 -0.98 -1.67 -16.52
N LYS A 31 -2.21 -1.25 -16.25
CA LYS A 31 -2.60 0.16 -16.25
C LYS A 31 -1.88 0.94 -15.14
N LEU A 32 -1.76 0.36 -13.95
CA LEU A 32 -1.11 0.99 -12.81
C LEU A 32 0.37 1.21 -13.01
N ARG A 33 1.05 0.26 -13.66
CA ARG A 33 2.49 0.36 -13.95
C ARG A 33 2.87 1.59 -14.77
N VAL A 34 1.94 2.16 -15.54
CA VAL A 34 2.18 3.41 -16.29
C VAL A 34 2.27 4.62 -15.35
N HIS A 35 1.68 4.54 -14.16
CA HIS A 35 1.63 5.65 -13.19
C HIS A 35 2.55 5.46 -11.99
N LEU A 36 3.09 4.25 -11.80
CA LEU A 36 4.00 3.96 -10.71
C LEU A 36 5.45 4.22 -11.12
N PRO A 37 6.29 4.74 -10.21
CA PRO A 37 7.71 4.89 -10.48
C PRO A 37 8.32 3.51 -10.75
N THR A 38 8.86 3.31 -11.95
CA THR A 38 9.69 2.16 -12.30
C THR A 38 11.14 2.56 -12.08
N GLY A 39 11.91 1.70 -11.40
CA GLY A 39 13.19 2.08 -10.78
C GLY A 39 14.17 2.87 -11.66
N GLY A 40 14.80 3.87 -11.03
CA GLY A 40 15.92 4.64 -11.59
C GLY A 40 15.70 6.15 -11.52
N GLU A 41 14.47 6.60 -11.81
CA GLU A 41 14.11 8.01 -11.83
C GLU A 41 12.87 8.20 -10.94
N ALA A 42 13.10 8.20 -9.63
CA ALA A 42 12.08 8.43 -8.62
C ALA A 42 11.63 9.89 -8.68
N GLN A 43 10.76 10.18 -9.63
CA GLN A 43 9.87 11.34 -9.59
C GLN A 43 8.47 10.76 -9.56
N LEU A 44 7.84 10.77 -8.38
CA LEU A 44 6.38 10.77 -8.35
C LEU A 44 5.91 11.90 -9.30
N PRO A 45 4.85 11.71 -10.10
CA PRO A 45 4.30 12.82 -10.86
C PRO A 45 3.99 13.95 -9.88
N HIS A 46 4.75 15.06 -10.01
CA HIS A 46 4.63 16.21 -9.12
C HIS A 46 3.17 16.67 -9.03
N PRO A 47 2.70 17.12 -7.85
CA PRO A 47 1.41 17.74 -7.69
C PRO A 47 1.46 19.17 -8.27
N LEU A 48 1.46 19.28 -9.60
CA LEU A 48 1.09 20.53 -10.25
C LEU A 48 -0.12 20.22 -11.14
N PRO A 49 -1.32 20.71 -10.77
CA PRO A 49 -2.47 20.62 -11.65
C PRO A 49 -2.20 21.58 -12.81
N LEU A 50 -1.63 21.06 -13.89
CA LEU A 50 -1.76 21.70 -15.19
C LEU A 50 -3.22 21.52 -15.58
N GLU A 51 -3.95 22.63 -15.69
CA GLU A 51 -5.35 22.67 -16.09
C GLU A 51 -5.54 21.81 -17.36
N GLY A 52 -6.37 20.76 -17.25
CA GLY A 52 -6.72 19.88 -18.38
C GLY A 52 -6.14 18.47 -18.34
N GLN A 53 -5.32 18.10 -17.36
CA GLN A 53 -4.85 16.72 -17.21
C GLN A 53 -5.67 15.95 -16.17
N GLU A 54 -6.77 15.34 -16.61
CA GLU A 54 -7.60 14.41 -15.82
C GLU A 54 -6.89 13.06 -15.61
N GLY A 55 -5.65 13.08 -15.15
CA GLY A 55 -4.95 11.93 -14.59
C GLY A 55 -4.86 12.14 -13.10
N ALA A 56 -5.83 11.63 -12.34
CA ALA A 56 -5.85 11.78 -10.88
C ALA A 56 -4.48 11.40 -10.29
N ALA A 57 -3.78 12.39 -9.73
CA ALA A 57 -2.55 12.17 -8.99
C ALA A 57 -2.84 11.14 -7.88
N TRP A 58 -2.00 10.11 -7.81
CA TRP A 58 -2.18 9.03 -6.84
C TRP A 58 -1.91 9.56 -5.43
N SER A 59 -2.88 9.42 -4.53
CA SER A 59 -2.63 9.69 -3.11
C SER A 59 -1.84 8.53 -2.50
N ALA A 60 -1.17 8.78 -1.37
CA ALA A 60 -0.53 7.71 -0.62
C ALA A 60 -1.55 6.62 -0.23
N GLY A 61 -2.75 7.01 0.17
CA GLY A 61 -3.85 6.08 0.43
C GLY A 61 -4.27 5.26 -0.78
N ASP A 62 -4.17 5.76 -2.01
CA ASP A 62 -4.41 4.95 -3.22
C ASP A 62 -3.35 3.86 -3.39
N VAL A 63 -2.09 4.13 -3.05
CA VAL A 63 -0.99 3.16 -3.09
C VAL A 63 -1.27 1.99 -2.13
N GLY A 64 -1.59 2.31 -0.86
CA GLY A 64 -1.91 1.28 0.13
C GLY A 64 -3.15 0.46 -0.22
N ARG A 65 -4.21 1.14 -0.70
CA ARG A 65 -5.43 0.50 -1.18
C ARG A 65 -5.18 -0.46 -2.34
N ALA A 66 -4.31 -0.07 -3.28
CA ALA A 66 -3.94 -0.90 -4.41
C ALA A 66 -3.22 -2.17 -3.92
N ALA A 67 -2.18 -2.03 -3.10
CA ALA A 67 -1.44 -3.16 -2.57
C ALA A 67 -2.36 -4.19 -1.89
N ALA A 68 -3.24 -3.72 -1.00
CA ALA A 68 -4.22 -4.58 -0.32
C ALA A 68 -5.19 -5.26 -1.30
N ALA A 69 -5.63 -4.56 -2.34
CA ALA A 69 -6.53 -5.12 -3.34
C ALA A 69 -5.85 -6.26 -4.14
N PHE A 70 -4.60 -6.07 -4.56
CA PHE A 70 -3.84 -7.09 -5.29
C PHE A 70 -3.49 -8.28 -4.41
N ALA A 71 -3.14 -8.05 -3.14
CA ALA A 71 -2.92 -9.12 -2.17
C ALA A 71 -4.17 -9.96 -1.94
N ALA A 72 -5.34 -9.33 -1.76
CA ALA A 72 -6.61 -10.04 -1.62
C ALA A 72 -6.99 -10.86 -2.86
N GLN A 73 -6.60 -10.40 -4.06
CA GLN A 73 -6.73 -11.15 -5.30
C GLN A 73 -5.69 -12.28 -5.45
N GLY A 74 -4.68 -12.34 -4.58
CA GLY A 74 -3.57 -13.31 -4.67
C GLY A 74 -2.61 -13.02 -5.82
N HIS A 75 -2.60 -11.78 -6.32
CA HIS A 75 -1.83 -11.40 -7.51
C HIS A 75 -0.38 -11.04 -7.15
N ARG A 76 0.54 -11.97 -7.39
CA ARG A 76 1.98 -11.81 -7.13
C ARG A 76 2.73 -11.19 -8.33
N ASP A 77 2.48 -9.91 -8.61
CA ASP A 77 3.28 -9.15 -9.60
C ASP A 77 4.38 -8.36 -8.87
N LEU A 78 5.62 -8.84 -8.96
CA LEU A 78 6.77 -8.22 -8.28
C LEU A 78 7.07 -6.81 -8.79
N GLU A 79 6.86 -6.52 -10.07
CA GLU A 79 7.14 -5.20 -10.63
C GLU A 79 6.09 -4.18 -10.18
N LEU A 80 4.84 -4.61 -10.08
CA LEU A 80 3.77 -3.82 -9.49
C LEU A 80 4.09 -3.49 -8.02
N PHE A 81 4.44 -4.50 -7.22
CA PHE A 81 4.74 -4.31 -5.80
C PHE A 81 6.01 -3.48 -5.56
N ARG A 82 7.03 -3.59 -6.43
CA ARG A 82 8.19 -2.69 -6.48
C ARG A 82 7.77 -1.23 -6.66
N GLY A 83 6.88 -0.97 -7.61
CA GLY A 83 6.36 0.37 -7.87
C GLY A 83 5.54 0.93 -6.71
N LEU A 84 4.67 0.11 -6.11
CA LEU A 84 3.87 0.47 -4.94
C LEU A 84 4.75 0.76 -3.71
N ALA A 85 5.77 -0.06 -3.45
CA ALA A 85 6.70 0.16 -2.36
C ALA A 85 7.51 1.45 -2.53
N SER A 86 7.97 1.71 -3.75
CA SER A 86 8.69 2.95 -4.09
C SER A 86 7.81 4.18 -3.93
N ALA A 87 6.55 4.13 -4.39
CA ALA A 87 5.60 5.22 -4.25
C ALA A 87 5.26 5.51 -2.77
N ALA A 88 5.07 4.47 -1.95
CA ALA A 88 4.85 4.65 -0.51
C ALA A 88 6.08 5.25 0.19
N ALA A 89 7.30 4.85 -0.23
CA ALA A 89 8.53 5.37 0.36
C ALA A 89 8.75 6.85 0.02
N GLU A 90 8.41 7.25 -1.20
CA GLU A 90 8.45 8.65 -1.61
C GLU A 90 7.39 9.48 -0.86
N ALA A 91 6.16 8.96 -0.73
CA ALA A 91 5.11 9.64 0.05
C ALA A 91 5.57 9.93 1.50
N LEU A 92 6.30 9.00 2.13
CA LEU A 92 6.88 9.21 3.47
C LEU A 92 8.01 10.27 3.49
N ARG A 93 8.76 10.43 2.40
CA ARG A 93 9.81 11.47 2.27
C ARG A 93 9.21 12.85 2.07
N GLU A 94 8.18 12.97 1.24
CA GLU A 94 7.59 14.24 0.85
C GLU A 94 6.67 14.86 1.93
N THR A 95 6.06 14.04 2.78
CA THR A 95 5.06 14.47 3.78
C THR A 95 5.64 15.10 5.06
N SER A 96 6.87 15.62 4.99
CA SER A 96 7.65 16.15 6.12
C SER A 96 6.99 17.27 6.95
N TRP A 97 5.84 17.83 6.52
CA TRP A 97 5.28 19.05 7.13
C TRP A 97 3.80 18.96 7.51
N GLU A 98 3.05 17.95 7.05
CA GLU A 98 1.61 17.83 7.31
C GLU A 98 1.28 16.52 8.05
N PRO A 99 0.81 16.59 9.32
CA PRO A 99 0.55 15.39 10.13
C PRO A 99 -0.48 14.42 9.52
N SER A 100 -1.52 14.95 8.87
CA SER A 100 -2.57 14.16 8.18
C SER A 100 -2.02 13.40 6.99
N ALA A 101 -1.26 14.10 6.12
CA ALA A 101 -0.66 13.49 4.94
C ALA A 101 0.40 12.45 5.34
N ARG A 102 1.16 12.72 6.40
CA ARG A 102 2.12 11.77 6.96
C ARG A 102 1.44 10.49 7.49
N ALA A 103 0.36 10.63 8.27
CA ALA A 103 -0.38 9.47 8.76
C ALA A 103 -0.97 8.62 7.61
N GLU A 104 -1.44 9.27 6.54
CA GLU A 104 -1.89 8.55 5.33
C GLU A 104 -0.74 7.79 4.65
N ALA A 105 0.45 8.39 4.55
CA ALA A 105 1.63 7.75 3.98
C ALA A 105 2.15 6.58 4.83
N GLU A 106 2.13 6.71 6.15
CA GLU A 106 2.46 5.64 7.10
C GLU A 106 1.48 4.47 6.98
N GLN A 107 0.18 4.77 6.94
CA GLN A 107 -0.86 3.76 6.74
C GLN A 107 -0.70 3.04 5.41
N ALA A 108 -0.38 3.78 4.33
CA ALA A 108 -0.14 3.20 3.03
C ALA A 108 1.07 2.27 3.03
N ALA A 109 2.19 2.71 3.63
CA ALA A 109 3.39 1.91 3.77
C ALA A 109 3.13 0.60 4.54
N TRP A 110 2.37 0.67 5.64
CA TRP A 110 1.94 -0.52 6.37
C TRP A 110 1.14 -1.48 5.49
N GLN A 111 0.16 -0.98 4.73
CA GLN A 111 -0.64 -1.80 3.83
C GLN A 111 0.20 -2.46 2.73
N VAL A 112 1.22 -1.77 2.21
CA VAL A 112 2.16 -2.38 1.26
C VAL A 112 2.93 -3.52 1.91
N LEU A 113 3.51 -3.31 3.10
CA LEU A 113 4.28 -4.34 3.79
C LEU A 113 3.43 -5.57 4.16
N GLU A 114 2.24 -5.35 4.73
CA GLU A 114 1.30 -6.42 5.04
C GLU A 114 0.92 -7.21 3.79
N SER A 115 0.71 -6.52 2.66
CA SER A 115 0.40 -7.15 1.38
C SER A 115 1.56 -8.02 0.86
N LEU A 116 2.81 -7.58 1.04
CA LEU A 116 3.99 -8.38 0.69
C LEU A 116 4.07 -9.63 1.57
N ASP A 117 3.81 -9.52 2.87
CA ASP A 117 3.85 -10.63 3.81
C ASP A 117 2.73 -11.65 3.51
N VAL A 118 1.49 -11.19 3.27
CA VAL A 118 0.36 -12.04 2.84
C VAL A 118 0.69 -12.79 1.56
N LEU A 119 1.38 -12.12 0.64
CA LEU A 119 1.84 -12.72 -0.59
C LEU A 119 3.20 -13.41 -0.45
N ALA A 120 3.79 -13.55 0.73
CA ALA A 120 5.14 -14.09 0.95
C ALA A 120 6.16 -13.65 -0.13
N ILE A 121 6.27 -12.33 -0.31
CA ILE A 121 7.26 -11.65 -1.16
C ILE A 121 8.35 -11.09 -0.23
N ASP A 122 9.34 -11.91 0.09
CA ASP A 122 10.30 -11.61 1.17
C ASP A 122 11.48 -10.72 0.73
N ASP A 123 11.85 -10.79 -0.56
CA ASP A 123 13.11 -10.23 -1.10
C ASP A 123 12.95 -8.93 -1.89
N LEU A 124 11.95 -8.10 -1.55
CA LEU A 124 11.75 -6.82 -2.24
C LEU A 124 12.66 -5.72 -1.66
N GLU A 125 13.71 -5.34 -2.39
CA GLU A 125 14.67 -4.32 -1.92
C GLU A 125 13.99 -2.96 -1.65
N GLU A 126 12.97 -2.62 -2.43
CA GLU A 126 12.20 -1.38 -2.29
C GLU A 126 11.30 -1.35 -1.07
N ALA A 127 11.10 -2.49 -0.38
CA ALA A 127 10.44 -2.52 0.92
C ALA A 127 11.38 -2.13 2.08
N ARG A 128 12.71 -2.17 1.89
CA ARG A 128 13.67 -1.83 2.96
C ARG A 128 13.52 -0.40 3.49
N PRO A 129 13.37 0.65 2.65
CA PRO A 129 13.13 2.01 3.13
C PRO A 129 11.84 2.13 3.94
N LEU A 130 10.78 1.41 3.57
CA LEU A 130 9.50 1.40 4.30
C LEU A 130 9.67 0.77 5.67
N ARG A 131 10.26 -0.43 5.74
CA ARG A 131 10.55 -1.12 7.00
C ARG A 131 11.37 -0.23 7.92
N ARG A 132 12.44 0.38 7.39
CA ARG A 132 13.27 1.32 8.15
C ARG A 132 12.50 2.55 8.62
N ALA A 133 11.63 3.14 7.79
CA ALA A 133 10.87 4.33 8.19
C ALA A 133 9.88 4.01 9.33
N LEU A 134 9.27 2.82 9.31
CA LEU A 134 8.26 2.40 10.28
C LEU A 134 8.87 1.76 11.55
N GLU A 135 10.01 1.08 11.46
CA GLU A 135 10.74 0.52 12.61
C GLU A 135 11.13 1.58 13.64
N PHE A 136 11.46 2.79 13.19
CA PHE A 136 11.79 3.92 14.07
C PHE A 136 10.56 4.56 14.74
N GLN A 137 9.36 4.07 14.45
CA GLN A 137 8.10 4.55 15.04
C GLN A 137 7.39 3.52 15.90
N VAL A 138 7.85 2.27 15.98
CA VAL A 138 7.33 1.31 16.95
C VAL A 138 7.73 1.81 18.34
N PRO A 139 6.79 2.24 19.21
CA PRO A 139 7.13 2.45 20.60
C PRO A 139 7.57 1.11 21.16
N LEU A 140 8.76 1.05 21.75
CA LEU A 140 9.15 0.02 22.72
C LEU A 140 8.10 0.03 23.84
N GLY A 141 7.01 -0.72 23.68
CA GLY A 141 5.84 -0.64 24.55
C GLY A 141 4.75 -1.67 24.27
N ALA A 142 5.09 -2.82 23.69
CA ALA A 142 4.19 -3.98 23.60
C ALA A 142 4.79 -5.22 24.28
N GLU A 143 5.59 -5.02 25.33
CA GLU A 143 5.96 -6.07 26.27
C GLU A 143 5.24 -5.78 27.61
N GLU A 144 4.58 -6.82 28.12
CA GLU A 144 3.95 -6.97 29.45
C GLU A 144 2.54 -6.38 29.70
N GLY A 145 1.56 -7.29 29.86
CA GLY A 145 0.41 -7.02 30.72
C GLY A 145 -0.90 -7.76 30.42
N SER A 146 -0.95 -9.09 30.59
CA SER A 146 -2.05 -9.78 31.32
C SER A 146 -2.08 -11.29 31.05
N ARG A 147 -1.15 -11.99 31.71
CA ARG A 147 -1.45 -13.29 32.30
C ARG A 147 -2.05 -13.04 33.69
N SER A 148 -3.36 -13.19 33.84
CA SER A 148 -4.12 -13.46 35.08
C SER A 148 -5.59 -13.39 34.68
N GLU A 149 -6.50 -14.28 35.04
CA GLU A 149 -6.48 -15.38 35.98
C GLU A 149 -7.70 -16.24 35.63
N VAL A 150 -7.50 -17.54 35.41
CA VAL A 150 -8.58 -18.51 35.28
C VAL A 150 -9.01 -18.87 36.70
N ALA A 151 -9.95 -18.11 37.26
CA ALA A 151 -10.65 -18.52 38.47
C ALA A 151 -12.06 -18.99 38.07
N GLY A 152 -12.20 -20.31 37.96
CA GLY A 152 -13.50 -20.95 37.89
C GLY A 152 -14.33 -20.58 39.12
N HIS A 153 -15.59 -20.27 38.89
CA HIS A 153 -16.60 -20.27 39.95
C HIS A 153 -17.65 -21.30 39.59
N ALA A 154 -17.53 -22.46 40.21
CA ALA A 154 -18.58 -23.44 40.34
C ALA A 154 -19.29 -23.16 41.68
N ALA A 155 -20.58 -22.86 41.62
CA ALA A 155 -21.62 -23.24 42.58
C ALA A 155 -22.97 -22.80 42.03
#